data_AF-A0A2S6WCQ4-F1
#
_entry.id   AF-A0A2S6WCQ4-F1
#
_cell.length_a   1.000
_cell.length_b   1.000
_cell.length_c   1.000
_cell.angle_alpha   90.00
_cell.angle_beta   90.00
_cell.angle_gamma   90.00
#
_symmetry.space_group_name_H-M   'P 1'
#
loop_
_entity.id
_entity.type
_entity.pdbx_description
1 polymer ?
#
loop_
_entity_poly.entity_id
_entity_poly.type
_entity_poly.pdbx_seq_one_letter_code
_entity_poly.pdbx_strand_id
1 'polypeptide(L)'
;MGVRSVNPPPPPTADHDDQVTAQALREQYESGSTVDQLAASSGLSYGTVLNRLHEAGTEMRTSWQTRRLRDGQARRNLAARLRRLYEQQGATLAELAVAGSVTRRAARRLLIEAGGTPRTTLQTLRIRSAADAARRTKLAESLRARYEAGATVPDLAGECNYSVGTVYRLLHQAGTHMRPKHNHGPARTPRKRS
;
A
#
# COMPACT_ATOMS: atom_id res chain seq x y z
N MET A 1 -38.63 -66.36 19.98
CA MET A 1 -37.38 -65.71 20.43
C MET A 1 -36.92 -64.75 19.33
N GLY A 2 -37.50 -63.54 19.26
CA GLY A 2 -37.14 -62.55 18.25
C GLY A 2 -36.31 -61.44 18.88
N VAL A 3 -35.01 -61.41 18.61
CA VAL A 3 -34.11 -60.34 19.05
C VAL A 3 -34.36 -59.10 18.18
N ARG A 4 -35.01 -58.09 18.75
CA ARG A 4 -35.11 -56.74 18.16
C ARG A 4 -33.72 -56.11 18.18
N SER A 5 -33.11 -55.97 17.00
CA SER A 5 -31.95 -55.10 16.81
C SER A 5 -32.38 -53.65 17.05
N VAL A 6 -31.93 -53.07 18.15
CA VAL A 6 -32.08 -51.66 18.46
C VAL A 6 -30.99 -50.94 17.68
N ASN A 7 -31.35 -50.28 16.57
CA ASN A 7 -30.45 -49.34 15.93
C ASN A 7 -30.15 -48.21 16.93
N PRO A 8 -28.87 -47.90 17.22
CA PRO A 8 -28.55 -46.75 18.04
C PRO A 8 -28.99 -45.46 17.32
N PRO A 9 -29.46 -44.44 18.05
CA PRO A 9 -29.78 -43.15 17.46
C PRO A 9 -28.53 -42.57 16.79
N PRO A 10 -28.67 -41.83 15.67
CA PRO A 10 -27.55 -41.14 15.07
C PRO A 10 -26.91 -40.20 16.11
N PRO A 11 -25.58 -40.02 16.08
CA PRO A 11 -24.93 -39.07 16.98
C PRO A 11 -25.53 -37.68 16.75
N PRO A 12 -25.68 -36.86 17.80
CA PRO A 12 -25.99 -35.45 17.60
C PRO A 12 -24.89 -34.89 16.70
N THR A 13 -25.26 -34.40 15.52
CA THR A 13 -24.38 -33.58 14.69
C THR A 13 -24.02 -32.38 15.54
N ALA A 14 -22.86 -32.46 16.18
CA ALA A 14 -22.32 -31.39 16.97
C ALA A 14 -22.24 -30.15 16.09
N ASP A 15 -22.95 -29.11 16.52
CA ASP A 15 -23.01 -27.76 15.96
C ASP A 15 -21.61 -27.13 15.89
N HIS A 16 -20.79 -27.58 14.94
CA HIS A 16 -19.46 -27.02 14.69
C HIS A 16 -19.45 -25.99 13.54
N ASP A 17 -20.62 -25.55 13.08
CA ASP A 17 -20.81 -24.50 12.06
C ASP A 17 -21.44 -23.21 12.63
N ASP A 18 -21.39 -23.06 13.95
CA ASP A 18 -22.10 -22.06 14.75
C ASP A 18 -21.43 -20.67 14.82
N GLN A 19 -20.35 -20.44 14.08
CA GLN A 19 -19.55 -19.22 14.26
C GLN A 19 -20.06 -17.97 13.53
N VAL A 20 -21.08 -18.08 12.66
CA VAL A 20 -21.63 -16.92 11.94
C VAL A 20 -23.11 -16.78 12.28
N THR A 21 -23.39 -16.08 13.39
CA THR A 21 -24.75 -15.82 13.84
C THR A 21 -25.51 -14.96 12.83
N ALA A 22 -26.83 -15.17 12.72
CA ALA A 22 -27.71 -14.38 11.86
C ALA A 22 -27.60 -12.87 12.17
N GLN A 23 -27.41 -12.52 13.44
CA GLN A 23 -27.20 -11.15 13.90
C GLN A 23 -25.87 -10.56 13.40
N ALA A 24 -24.78 -11.32 13.41
CA ALA A 24 -23.49 -10.86 12.89
C ALA A 24 -23.54 -10.60 11.37
N LEU A 25 -24.25 -11.45 10.61
CA LEU A 25 -24.50 -11.21 9.18
C LEU A 25 -25.32 -9.94 8.96
N ARG A 26 -26.34 -9.71 9.80
CA ARG A 26 -27.16 -8.50 9.74
C ARG A 26 -26.33 -7.24 10.00
N GLU A 27 -25.50 -7.21 11.03
CA GLU A 27 -24.62 -6.07 11.33
C GLU A 27 -23.65 -5.78 10.17
N GLN A 28 -23.07 -6.83 9.58
CA GLN A 28 -22.19 -6.69 8.41
C GLN A 28 -22.95 -6.21 7.16
N TYR A 29 -24.20 -6.65 6.98
CA TYR A 29 -25.07 -6.19 5.90
C TYR A 29 -25.46 -4.71 6.05
N GLU A 30 -25.89 -4.31 7.25
CA GLU A 30 -26.29 -2.96 7.60
C GLU A 30 -25.11 -1.97 7.51
N SER A 31 -23.89 -2.42 7.86
CA SER A 31 -22.66 -1.63 7.66
C SER A 31 -22.22 -1.50 6.20
N GLY A 32 -22.87 -2.25 5.28
CA GLY A 32 -22.79 -2.03 3.84
C GLY A 32 -22.33 -3.23 3.01
N SER A 33 -21.95 -4.35 3.63
CA SER A 33 -21.48 -5.56 2.91
C SER A 33 -22.57 -6.16 2.04
N THR A 34 -22.26 -6.60 0.82
CA THR A 34 -23.24 -7.27 -0.05
C THR A 34 -23.43 -8.73 0.36
N VAL A 35 -24.54 -9.36 -0.05
CA VAL A 35 -24.77 -10.79 0.21
C VAL A 35 -23.62 -11.64 -0.36
N ASP A 36 -23.10 -11.30 -1.54
CA ASP A 36 -21.94 -11.99 -2.12
C ASP A 36 -20.67 -11.86 -1.27
N GLN A 37 -20.44 -10.67 -0.70
CA GLN A 37 -19.30 -10.43 0.18
C GLN A 37 -19.44 -11.20 1.49
N LEU A 38 -20.65 -11.23 2.05
CA LEU A 38 -20.98 -12.00 3.24
C LEU A 38 -20.80 -13.50 3.00
N ALA A 39 -21.27 -14.02 1.87
CA ALA A 39 -21.06 -15.41 1.47
C ALA A 39 -19.56 -15.74 1.35
N ALA A 40 -18.80 -14.87 0.68
CA ALA A 40 -17.35 -15.05 0.54
C ALA A 40 -16.60 -14.97 1.87
N SER A 41 -16.98 -14.08 2.80
CA SER A 41 -16.29 -13.91 4.09
C SER A 41 -16.71 -14.93 5.13
N SER A 42 -17.95 -15.43 5.08
CA SER A 42 -18.48 -16.43 6.00
C SER A 42 -18.28 -17.87 5.54
N GLY A 43 -17.92 -18.09 4.27
CA GLY A 43 -17.85 -19.42 3.67
C GLY A 43 -19.23 -20.07 3.44
N LEU A 44 -20.32 -19.35 3.72
CA LEU A 44 -21.69 -19.84 3.55
C LEU A 44 -22.15 -19.70 2.10
N SER A 45 -23.10 -20.55 1.70
CA SER A 45 -23.76 -20.39 0.40
C SER A 45 -24.59 -19.09 0.37
N TYR A 46 -24.75 -18.51 -0.82
CA TYR A 46 -25.55 -17.31 -1.03
C TYR A 46 -26.98 -17.43 -0.46
N GLY A 47 -27.64 -18.56 -0.71
CA GLY A 47 -28.99 -18.84 -0.19
C GLY A 47 -29.04 -18.96 1.32
N THR A 48 -28.01 -19.55 1.93
CA THR A 48 -27.89 -19.65 3.41
C THR A 48 -27.77 -18.28 4.04
N VAL A 49 -26.96 -17.38 3.46
CA VAL A 49 -26.83 -16.00 3.95
C VAL A 49 -28.17 -15.25 3.85
N LEU A 50 -28.89 -15.38 2.74
CA LEU A 50 -30.21 -14.77 2.56
C LEU A 50 -31.22 -15.25 3.61
N ASN A 51 -31.30 -16.56 3.83
CA ASN A 51 -32.19 -17.13 4.83
C ASN A 51 -31.86 -16.62 6.23
N ARG A 52 -30.58 -16.60 6.62
CA ARG A 52 -30.14 -16.05 7.91
C ARG A 52 -30.43 -14.55 8.05
N LEU A 53 -30.28 -13.76 6.99
CA LEU A 53 -30.64 -12.34 7.00
C LEU A 53 -32.16 -12.14 7.19
N HIS A 54 -32.99 -12.96 6.54
CA HIS A 54 -34.44 -12.94 6.72
C HIS A 54 -34.86 -13.42 8.11
N GLU A 55 -34.24 -14.46 8.66
CA GLU A 55 -34.45 -14.91 10.06
C GLU A 55 -34.13 -13.80 11.06
N ALA A 56 -33.09 -13.00 10.81
CA ALA A 56 -32.76 -11.83 11.61
C ALA A 56 -33.70 -10.61 11.35
N GLY A 57 -34.73 -10.75 10.51
CA GLY A 57 -35.66 -9.68 10.16
C GLY A 57 -35.03 -8.54 9.35
N THR A 58 -33.99 -8.83 8.56
CA THR A 58 -33.29 -7.81 7.78
C THR A 58 -34.09 -7.47 6.52
N GLU A 59 -34.41 -6.19 6.32
CA GLU A 59 -34.97 -5.71 5.06
C GLU A 59 -33.90 -5.66 3.96
N MET A 60 -34.19 -6.29 2.83
CA MET A 60 -33.25 -6.37 1.72
C MET A 60 -33.15 -5.02 0.99
N ARG A 61 -31.92 -4.53 0.83
CA ARG A 61 -31.60 -3.32 0.07
C ARG A 61 -31.88 -3.52 -1.41
N THR A 62 -32.37 -2.45 -2.02
CA THR A 62 -32.46 -2.37 -3.48
C THR A 62 -31.07 -2.29 -4.13
N SER A 63 -31.02 -2.58 -5.43
CA SER A 63 -29.80 -2.43 -6.23
C SER A 63 -29.24 -1.00 -6.19
N TRP A 64 -30.13 0.02 -6.20
CA TRP A 64 -29.75 1.43 -6.11
C TRP A 64 -29.16 1.78 -4.73
N GLN A 65 -29.79 1.34 -3.64
CA GLN A 65 -29.28 1.54 -2.29
C GLN A 65 -27.89 0.89 -2.11
N THR A 66 -27.74 -0.33 -2.63
CA THR A 66 -26.47 -1.07 -2.60
C THR A 66 -25.37 -0.33 -3.38
N ARG A 67 -25.68 0.17 -4.58
CA ARG A 67 -24.74 0.96 -5.38
C ARG A 67 -24.28 2.22 -4.65
N ARG A 68 -25.23 2.99 -4.08
CA ARG A 68 -24.93 4.24 -3.37
C ARG A 68 -24.04 4.02 -2.14
N LEU A 69 -24.28 2.95 -1.38
CA LEU A 69 -23.42 2.58 -0.26
C LEU A 69 -22.01 2.20 -0.72
N ARG A 70 -21.89 1.43 -1.80
CA ARG A 70 -20.61 1.03 -2.38
C ARG A 70 -19.80 2.23 -2.86
N ASP A 71 -20.44 3.15 -3.56
CA ASP A 71 -19.81 4.39 -4.05
C ASP A 71 -19.36 5.27 -2.87
N GLY A 72 -20.16 5.35 -1.81
CA GLY A 72 -19.80 6.02 -0.57
C GLY A 72 -18.57 5.40 0.11
N GLN A 73 -18.52 4.07 0.20
CA GLN A 73 -17.39 3.36 0.80
C GLN A 73 -16.13 3.46 -0.06
N ALA A 74 -16.25 3.33 -1.38
CA ALA A 74 -15.14 3.54 -2.31
C ALA A 74 -14.56 4.95 -2.18
N ARG A 75 -15.42 5.97 -2.02
CA ARG A 75 -14.99 7.35 -1.78
C ARG A 75 -14.22 7.50 -0.46
N ARG A 76 -14.71 6.92 0.64
CA ARG A 76 -14.01 6.95 1.95
C ARG A 76 -12.65 6.25 1.88
N ASN A 77 -12.58 5.10 1.22
CA ASN A 77 -11.33 4.37 1.03
C ASN A 77 -10.32 5.18 0.20
N LEU A 78 -10.79 5.83 -0.87
CA LEU A 78 -9.97 6.74 -1.66
C LEU A 78 -9.46 7.91 -0.81
N ALA A 79 -10.34 8.55 -0.04
CA ALA A 79 -9.98 9.65 0.85
C ALA A 79 -8.90 9.24 1.87
N ALA A 80 -9.08 8.08 2.52
CA ALA A 80 -8.11 7.52 3.46
C ALA A 80 -6.77 7.19 2.79
N ARG A 81 -6.78 6.63 1.56
CA ARG A 81 -5.57 6.37 0.78
C ARG A 81 -4.84 7.67 0.45
N LEU A 82 -5.54 8.69 -0.03
CA LEU A 82 -4.95 9.99 -0.35
C LEU A 82 -4.34 10.65 0.90
N ARG A 83 -4.99 10.53 2.07
CA ARG A 83 -4.43 10.99 3.34
C ARG A 83 -3.13 10.28 3.70
N ARG A 84 -3.07 8.95 3.58
CA ARG A 84 -1.81 8.20 3.84
C ARG A 84 -0.69 8.65 2.92
N LEU A 85 -0.94 8.79 1.61
CA LEU A 85 0.06 9.30 0.66
C LEU A 85 0.53 10.71 1.04
N TYR A 86 -0.40 11.56 1.45
CA TYR A 86 -0.10 12.92 1.86
C TYR A 86 0.78 12.97 3.11
N GLU A 87 0.35 12.30 4.18
CA GLU A 87 0.98 12.34 5.50
C GLU A 87 2.30 11.57 5.55
N GLN A 88 2.31 10.34 5.04
CA GLN A 88 3.46 9.42 5.16
C GLN A 88 4.50 9.65 4.07
N GLN A 89 4.08 9.98 2.85
CA GLN A 89 4.99 10.09 1.70
C GLN A 89 5.25 11.55 1.30
N GLY A 90 4.62 12.51 1.97
CA GLY A 90 4.80 13.93 1.66
C GLY A 90 4.20 14.36 0.32
N ALA A 91 3.26 13.58 -0.24
CA ALA A 91 2.67 13.87 -1.54
C ALA A 91 1.98 15.25 -1.58
N THR A 92 2.02 15.89 -2.74
CA THR A 92 1.36 17.19 -2.99
C THR A 92 -0.07 17.01 -3.50
N LEU A 93 -0.89 18.07 -3.43
CA LEU A 93 -2.26 18.02 -3.97
C LEU A 93 -2.32 17.68 -5.47
N ALA A 94 -1.28 18.00 -6.24
CA ALA A 94 -1.20 17.62 -7.66
C ALA A 94 -0.90 16.13 -7.83
N GLU A 95 0.03 15.58 -7.03
CA GLU A 95 0.32 14.14 -7.04
C GLU A 95 -0.86 13.32 -6.52
N LEU A 96 -1.59 13.82 -5.51
CA LEU A 96 -2.84 13.20 -5.03
C LEU A 96 -3.93 13.21 -6.11
N ALA A 97 -4.03 14.27 -6.90
CA ALA A 97 -4.97 14.37 -8.01
C ALA A 97 -4.70 13.28 -9.05
N VAL A 98 -3.44 13.08 -9.42
CA VAL A 98 -3.02 12.00 -10.32
C VAL A 98 -3.28 10.62 -9.70
N ALA A 99 -2.88 10.39 -8.45
CA ALA A 99 -3.06 9.11 -7.76
C ALA A 99 -4.53 8.71 -7.59
N GLY A 100 -5.42 9.69 -7.46
CA GLY A 100 -6.86 9.48 -7.37
C GLY A 100 -7.60 9.56 -8.70
N SER A 101 -6.93 9.89 -9.81
CA SER A 101 -7.59 10.24 -11.09
C SER A 101 -8.71 11.27 -10.92
N VAL A 102 -8.49 12.26 -10.05
CA VAL A 102 -9.44 13.32 -9.71
C VAL A 102 -8.83 14.68 -9.95
N THR A 103 -9.66 15.72 -9.99
CA THR A 103 -9.16 17.10 -10.05
C THR A 103 -8.45 17.49 -8.75
N ARG A 104 -7.55 18.48 -8.81
CA ARG A 104 -6.87 19.02 -7.63
C ARG A 104 -7.84 19.50 -6.53
N ARG A 105 -8.97 20.11 -6.94
CA ARG A 105 -10.03 20.54 -6.02
C ARG A 105 -10.70 19.36 -5.33
N ALA A 106 -10.97 18.29 -6.07
CA ALA A 106 -11.54 17.06 -5.52
C ALA A 106 -10.55 16.35 -4.58
N ALA A 107 -9.27 16.26 -4.94
CA ALA A 107 -8.23 15.73 -4.07
C ALA A 107 -8.13 16.49 -2.74
N ARG A 108 -8.16 17.84 -2.78
CA ARG A 108 -8.19 18.67 -1.57
C ARG A 108 -9.42 18.38 -0.71
N ARG A 109 -10.60 18.26 -1.33
CA ARG A 109 -11.84 17.97 -0.61
C ARG A 109 -11.79 16.57 0.04
N LEU A 110 -11.33 15.55 -0.68
CA LEU A 110 -11.17 14.20 -0.17
C LEU A 110 -10.16 14.14 1.00
N LEU A 111 -9.07 14.91 0.92
CA LEU A 111 -8.11 15.02 2.02
C LEU A 111 -8.79 15.57 3.28
N ILE A 112 -9.58 16.64 3.15
CA ILE A 112 -10.32 17.24 4.26
C ILE A 112 -11.40 16.28 4.79
N GLU A 113 -12.12 15.57 3.91
CA GLU A 113 -13.10 14.55 4.29
C GLU A 113 -12.47 13.40 5.08
N ALA A 114 -11.20 13.07 4.81
CA ALA A 114 -10.43 12.10 5.60
C ALA A 114 -9.81 12.68 6.87
N GLY A 115 -10.05 13.95 7.21
CA GLY A 115 -9.52 14.63 8.39
C GLY A 115 -8.10 15.20 8.21
N GLY A 116 -7.59 15.28 6.98
CA GLY A 116 -6.30 15.89 6.68
C GLY A 116 -6.37 17.41 6.52
N THR A 117 -5.33 18.11 6.97
CA THR A 117 -5.20 19.57 6.79
C THR A 117 -4.28 19.90 5.60
N PRO A 118 -4.71 20.81 4.69
CA PRO A 118 -3.84 21.29 3.64
C PRO A 118 -2.62 22.02 4.22
N ARG A 119 -1.43 21.68 3.72
CA ARG A 119 -0.15 22.27 4.10
C ARG A 119 0.03 23.58 3.38
N THR A 120 0.83 24.44 3.96
CA THR A 120 1.32 25.62 3.25
C THR A 120 2.37 25.21 2.22
N THR A 121 2.60 26.10 1.25
CA THR A 121 3.67 25.94 0.26
C THR A 121 5.04 25.79 0.92
N LEU A 122 5.31 26.59 1.97
CA LEU A 122 6.58 26.52 2.72
C LEU A 122 6.76 25.18 3.44
N GLN A 123 5.71 24.65 4.08
CA GLN A 123 5.76 23.32 4.70
C GLN A 123 6.06 22.23 3.67
N THR A 124 5.41 22.31 2.51
CA THR A 124 5.63 21.36 1.41
C THR A 124 7.07 21.43 0.91
N LEU A 125 7.62 22.63 0.70
CA LEU A 125 9.00 22.82 0.27
C LEU A 125 10.00 22.24 1.28
N ARG A 126 9.80 22.48 2.59
CA ARG A 126 10.65 21.93 3.65
C ARG A 126 10.63 20.40 3.69
N ILE A 127 9.47 19.78 3.53
CA ILE A 127 9.34 18.32 3.52
C ILE A 127 10.05 17.73 2.30
N ARG A 128 9.88 18.34 1.11
CA ARG A 128 10.55 17.86 -0.11
C ARG A 128 12.05 18.03 -0.05
N SER A 129 12.54 19.19 0.38
CA SER A 129 13.98 19.41 0.51
C SER A 129 14.61 18.45 1.53
N ALA A 130 13.92 18.15 2.63
CA ALA A 130 14.35 17.14 3.59
C ALA A 130 14.36 15.72 2.98
N ALA A 131 13.31 15.35 2.24
CA ALA A 131 13.23 14.05 1.57
C ALA A 131 14.31 13.89 0.49
N ASP A 132 14.56 14.92 -0.30
CA ASP A 132 15.60 14.93 -1.33
C ASP A 132 17.01 14.91 -0.72
N ALA A 133 17.22 15.63 0.39
CA ALA A 133 18.45 15.54 1.17
C ALA A 133 18.67 14.12 1.70
N ALA A 134 17.64 13.48 2.27
CA ALA A 134 17.73 12.10 2.76
C ALA A 134 18.03 11.09 1.63
N ARG A 135 17.38 11.23 0.47
CA ARG A 135 17.68 10.42 -0.73
C ARG A 135 19.12 10.60 -1.18
N ARG A 136 19.60 11.84 -1.19
CA ARG A 136 20.97 12.18 -1.58
C ARG A 136 22.00 11.61 -0.61
N THR A 137 21.73 11.63 0.69
CA THR A 137 22.60 10.99 1.70
C THR A 137 22.67 9.48 1.49
N LYS A 138 21.52 8.81 1.31
CA LYS A 138 21.48 7.36 1.01
C LYS A 138 22.25 6.99 -0.26
N LEU A 139 22.11 7.81 -1.31
CA LEU A 139 22.87 7.63 -2.55
C LEU A 139 24.37 7.83 -2.32
N ALA A 140 24.74 8.84 -1.54
CA ALA A 140 26.14 9.12 -1.23
C ALA A 140 26.78 7.97 -0.43
N GLU A 141 26.06 7.39 0.53
CA GLU A 141 26.47 6.22 1.30
C GLU A 141 26.60 4.96 0.43
N SER A 142 25.65 4.73 -0.48
CA SER A 142 25.74 3.57 -1.40
C SER A 142 26.92 3.70 -2.36
N LEU A 143 27.18 4.90 -2.90
CA LEU A 143 28.36 5.17 -3.73
C LEU A 143 29.66 4.99 -2.94
N ARG A 144 29.69 5.44 -1.67
CA ARG A 144 30.82 5.24 -0.78
C ARG A 144 31.12 3.76 -0.57
N ALA A 145 30.12 2.96 -0.22
CA ALA A 145 30.30 1.52 0.00
C ALA A 145 30.89 0.83 -1.25
N ARG A 146 30.40 1.20 -2.44
CA ARG A 146 30.90 0.67 -3.70
C ARG A 146 32.33 1.12 -4.03
N TYR A 147 32.64 2.38 -3.76
CA TYR A 147 33.98 2.94 -3.94
C TYR A 147 35.00 2.28 -3.00
N GLU A 148 34.63 2.09 -1.73
CA GLU A 148 35.44 1.37 -0.73
C GLU A 148 35.67 -0.09 -1.15
N ALA A 149 34.65 -0.75 -1.74
CA ALA A 149 34.74 -2.10 -2.30
C ALA A 149 35.64 -2.20 -3.56
N GLY A 150 36.13 -1.09 -4.11
CA GLY A 150 37.09 -1.10 -5.21
C GLY A 150 36.63 -0.44 -6.52
N ALA A 151 35.36 -0.06 -6.63
CA ALA A 151 34.85 0.59 -7.85
C ALA A 151 35.55 1.94 -8.10
N THR A 152 35.86 2.24 -9.37
CA THR A 152 36.45 3.54 -9.73
C THR A 152 35.37 4.60 -9.91
N VAL A 153 35.74 5.89 -9.75
CA VAL A 153 34.80 7.00 -9.92
C VAL A 153 34.20 7.05 -11.34
N PRO A 154 34.97 6.82 -12.43
CA PRO A 154 34.41 6.69 -13.78
C PRO A 154 33.39 5.55 -13.92
N ASP A 155 33.65 4.38 -13.32
CA ASP A 155 32.73 3.25 -13.40
C ASP A 155 31.42 3.55 -12.66
N LEU A 156 31.51 4.12 -11.45
CA LEU A 156 30.35 4.58 -10.68
C LEU A 156 29.52 5.64 -11.42
N ALA A 157 30.20 6.56 -12.10
CA ALA A 157 29.55 7.59 -12.92
C ALA A 157 28.78 6.98 -14.09
N GLY A 158 29.40 6.01 -14.80
CA GLY A 158 28.78 5.31 -15.91
C GLY A 158 27.56 4.47 -15.48
N GLU A 159 27.69 3.69 -14.41
CA GLU A 159 26.61 2.83 -13.94
C GLU A 159 25.41 3.60 -13.37
N CYS A 160 25.67 4.69 -12.64
CA CYS A 160 24.60 5.50 -12.04
C CYS A 160 24.12 6.63 -12.95
N ASN A 161 24.63 6.72 -14.18
CA ASN A 161 24.34 7.79 -15.15
C ASN A 161 24.51 9.21 -14.56
N TYR A 162 25.57 9.42 -13.80
CA TYR A 162 25.93 10.70 -13.20
C TYR A 162 27.21 11.24 -13.82
N SER A 163 27.39 12.57 -13.80
CA SER A 163 28.68 13.14 -14.13
C SER A 163 29.72 12.76 -13.07
N VAL A 164 30.97 12.57 -13.50
CA VAL A 164 32.11 12.28 -12.61
C VAL A 164 32.19 13.30 -11.46
N GLY A 165 32.02 14.59 -11.76
CA GLY A 165 32.01 15.65 -10.75
C GLY A 165 30.86 15.52 -9.73
N THR A 166 29.70 15.01 -10.15
CA THR A 166 28.58 14.72 -9.23
C THR A 166 28.93 13.59 -8.29
N VAL A 167 29.56 12.52 -8.79
CA VAL A 167 30.02 11.40 -7.96
C VAL A 167 31.08 11.86 -6.95
N TYR A 168 32.08 12.65 -7.37
CA TYR A 168 33.06 13.23 -6.45
C TYR A 168 32.41 14.02 -5.31
N ARG A 169 31.45 14.89 -5.65
CA ARG A 169 30.72 15.68 -4.65
C ARG A 169 29.91 14.82 -3.69
N LEU A 170 29.28 13.74 -4.18
CA LEU A 170 28.53 12.80 -3.33
C LEU A 170 29.47 12.00 -2.42
N LEU A 171 30.60 11.52 -2.93
CA LEU A 171 31.60 10.82 -2.12
C LEU A 171 32.18 11.72 -1.02
N HIS A 172 32.47 12.99 -1.34
CA HIS A 172 32.92 13.96 -0.35
C HIS A 172 31.83 14.28 0.68
N GLN A 173 30.57 14.36 0.25
CA GLN A 173 29.43 14.54 1.16
C GLN A 173 29.26 13.36 2.13
N ALA A 174 29.59 12.14 1.70
CA ALA A 174 29.62 10.94 2.55
C ALA A 174 30.89 10.81 3.42
N GLY A 175 31.80 11.80 3.38
CA GLY A 175 33.06 11.78 4.12
C GLY A 175 34.05 10.72 3.63
N THR A 176 33.97 10.33 2.36
CA THR A 176 34.83 9.28 1.80
C THR A 176 36.26 9.79 1.65
N HIS A 177 37.24 9.05 2.16
CA HIS A 177 38.65 9.33 1.88
C HIS A 177 38.98 8.95 0.43
N MET A 178 39.26 9.98 -0.37
CA MET A 178 39.61 9.78 -1.77
C MET A 178 40.97 9.09 -1.89
N ARG A 179 41.07 8.16 -2.84
CA ARG A 179 42.34 7.50 -3.18
C ARG A 179 43.25 8.52 -3.87
N PRO A 180 44.58 8.33 -3.87
CA PRO A 180 45.47 9.22 -4.60
C PRO A 180 45.11 9.28 -6.10
N LYS A 181 45.32 10.45 -6.74
CA LYS A 181 44.92 10.73 -8.14
C LYS A 181 45.34 9.68 -9.17
N HIS A 182 46.43 8.97 -8.92
CA HIS A 182 46.96 7.91 -9.78
C HIS A 182 46.15 6.59 -9.73
N ASN A 183 45.26 6.42 -8.74
CA ASN A 183 44.41 5.24 -8.57
C ASN A 183 42.93 5.49 -8.94
N HIS A 184 42.62 6.65 -9.54
CA HIS A 184 41.27 7.00 -10.02
C HIS A 184 41.06 6.76 -11.51
N GLY A 185 42.15 6.48 -12.24
CA GLY A 185 42.08 6.16 -13.66
C GLY A 185 41.41 4.80 -13.87
N PRO A 186 40.79 4.58 -15.04
CA PRO A 186 40.26 3.26 -15.37
C PRO A 186 41.37 2.23 -15.20
N ALA A 187 41.04 1.08 -14.60
CA ALA A 187 41.93 -0.07 -14.61
C ALA A 187 42.38 -0.26 -16.06
N ARG A 188 43.69 -0.13 -16.33
CA ARG A 188 44.27 -0.28 -17.67
C ARG A 188 43.69 -1.54 -18.29
N THR A 189 42.79 -1.38 -19.26
CA THR A 189 42.31 -2.50 -20.05
C THR A 189 43.55 -3.12 -20.71
N PRO A 190 43.82 -4.42 -20.53
CA PRO A 190 44.93 -5.04 -21.22
C PRO A 190 44.68 -4.90 -22.72
N ARG A 191 45.55 -4.14 -23.41
CA ARG A 191 45.51 -4.02 -24.87
C ARG A 191 45.60 -5.44 -25.43
N LYS A 192 44.50 -5.94 -26.01
CA LYS A 192 44.54 -7.11 -26.90
C LYS A 192 45.51 -6.75 -28.02
N ARG A 193 46.68 -7.41 -28.04
CA ARG A 193 47.56 -7.40 -29.21
C ARG A 193 46.84 -8.18 -30.30
N SER A 194 46.57 -7.47 -31.41
CA SER A 194 46.21 -8.04 -32.70
C SER A 194 47.38 -8.81 -33.28
#